data_AF-A0A4Z1DEK8-F1
#
_entry.id   AF-A0A4Z1DEK8-F1
#
_cell.length_a   1.000
_cell.length_b   1.000
_cell.length_c   1.000
_cell.angle_alpha   90.00
_cell.angle_beta   90.00
_cell.angle_gamma   90.00
#
_symmetry.space_group_name_H-M   'P 1'
#
loop_
_entity.id
_entity.type
_entity.pdbx_description
1 polymer ?
#
loop_
_entity_poly.entity_id
_entity_poly.type
_entity_poly.pdbx_seq_one_letter_code
_entity_poly.pdbx_strand_id
1 'polypeptide(L)'
;MDLEGIGTLSAAAVALIGIPATVLVGRWQLKAAMCTAKATNEAGLAQAEAAYSAALDAVRAESNAAHLQWRRSIQREAYASFLLAANRVKERGERFVMDNADDLSAESISAGRSTLEGTIAILKETQTIIELEGPDSVAGPAAEMTRAAEMIGYYLSKQAIYERAWGKIGRLMDGELPDMRSAAEIFMESLIDLSRFRSNDSSGPDESNAPEAREAQRACREAGKALPPGTLDHEEFEALLEGWASHPPTSHSSYFDASRQFNESEIKFVRAAKIELHATRPQSASRSN
;
A
#
# COMPACT_ATOMS: atom_id res chain seq x y z
N MET A 1 115.49 17.30 -32.38
CA MET A 1 114.92 18.04 -31.23
C MET A 1 113.63 17.31 -30.88
N ASP A 2 113.71 16.43 -29.89
CA ASP A 2 112.60 15.57 -29.44
C ASP A 2 111.84 16.28 -28.32
N LEU A 3 110.58 16.65 -28.61
CA LEU A 3 109.63 17.25 -27.66
C LEU A 3 108.37 16.37 -27.50
N GLU A 4 108.51 15.05 -27.61
CA GLU A 4 107.40 14.08 -27.43
C GLU A 4 107.34 13.48 -26.01
N GLY A 5 108.35 13.68 -25.16
CA GLY A 5 108.49 12.96 -23.88
C GLY A 5 107.87 13.59 -22.63
N ILE A 6 107.45 14.87 -22.65
CA ILE A 6 106.98 15.58 -21.45
C ILE A 6 105.44 15.65 -21.35
N GLY A 7 104.72 15.41 -22.45
CA GLY A 7 103.25 15.35 -22.45
C GLY A 7 102.66 14.06 -21.87
N THR A 8 103.43 12.97 -21.86
CA THR A 8 102.95 11.63 -21.45
C THR A 8 102.99 11.41 -19.93
N LEU A 9 103.92 12.05 -19.22
CA LEU A 9 104.03 11.97 -17.75
C LEU A 9 102.97 12.79 -17.01
N SER A 10 102.52 13.91 -17.57
CA SER A 10 101.41 14.71 -17.00
C SER A 10 100.04 14.06 -17.25
N ALA A 11 99.84 13.42 -18.41
CA ALA A 11 98.61 12.67 -18.72
C ALA A 11 98.42 11.44 -17.81
N ALA A 12 99.50 10.72 -17.48
CA ALA A 12 99.45 9.57 -16.58
C ALA A 12 99.09 9.95 -15.13
N ALA A 13 99.59 11.08 -14.62
CA ALA A 13 99.28 11.56 -13.27
C ALA A 13 97.82 12.02 -13.12
N VAL A 14 97.24 12.64 -14.14
CA VAL A 14 95.83 13.05 -14.16
C VAL A 14 94.89 11.83 -14.27
N ALA A 15 95.29 10.80 -15.01
CA ALA A 15 94.53 9.54 -15.10
C ALA A 15 94.52 8.75 -13.76
N LEU A 16 95.62 8.76 -13.01
CA LEU A 16 95.75 8.01 -11.76
C LEU A 16 94.95 8.62 -10.59
N ILE A 17 94.71 9.93 -10.62
CA ILE A 17 93.84 10.63 -9.65
C ILE A 17 92.38 10.71 -10.15
N GLY A 18 92.17 10.79 -11.47
CA GLY A 18 90.83 10.88 -12.07
C GLY A 18 89.98 9.62 -11.92
N ILE A 19 90.56 8.43 -12.11
CA ILE A 19 89.82 7.15 -12.07
C ILE A 19 89.24 6.85 -10.67
N PRO A 20 89.96 7.02 -9.55
CA PRO A 20 89.38 6.83 -8.22
C PRO A 20 88.28 7.84 -7.89
N ALA A 21 88.43 9.10 -8.34
CA ALA A 21 87.46 10.16 -8.09
C ALA A 21 86.13 9.88 -8.82
N THR A 22 86.16 9.40 -10.07
CA THR A 22 84.93 9.07 -10.82
C THR A 22 84.22 7.85 -10.27
N VAL A 23 84.94 6.83 -9.76
CA VAL A 23 84.33 5.66 -9.11
C VAL A 23 83.63 6.02 -7.79
N LEU A 24 84.22 6.94 -7.01
CA LEU A 24 83.59 7.46 -5.79
C LEU A 24 82.30 8.21 -6.12
N VAL A 25 82.35 9.17 -7.06
CA VAL A 25 81.16 9.90 -7.52
C VAL A 25 80.07 8.95 -8.03
N GLY A 26 80.44 7.93 -8.80
CA GLY A 26 79.52 6.90 -9.27
C GLY A 26 78.85 6.10 -8.16
N ARG A 27 79.58 5.72 -7.10
CA ARG A 27 78.99 5.02 -5.93
C ARG A 27 78.00 5.90 -5.15
N TRP A 28 78.30 7.19 -4.99
CA TRP A 28 77.39 8.11 -4.31
C TRP A 28 76.14 8.38 -5.15
N GLN A 29 76.27 8.52 -6.47
CA GLN A 29 75.14 8.67 -7.40
C GLN A 29 74.26 7.41 -7.42
N LEU A 30 74.85 6.21 -7.42
CA LEU A 30 74.10 4.95 -7.40
C LEU A 30 73.37 4.74 -6.07
N LYS A 31 74.02 5.08 -4.94
CA LYS A 31 73.37 5.03 -3.61
C LYS A 31 72.23 6.04 -3.51
N ALA A 32 72.42 7.27 -4.00
CA ALA A 32 71.37 8.27 -4.07
C ALA A 32 70.22 7.80 -4.98
N ALA A 33 70.52 7.24 -6.15
CA ALA A 33 69.52 6.69 -7.07
C ALA A 33 68.72 5.54 -6.44
N MET A 34 69.36 4.63 -5.70
CA MET A 34 68.67 3.55 -4.99
C MET A 34 67.77 4.05 -3.84
N CYS A 35 68.25 5.02 -3.05
CA CYS A 35 67.44 5.63 -2.00
C CYS A 35 66.21 6.36 -2.60
N THR A 36 66.40 7.13 -3.66
CA THR A 36 65.32 7.80 -4.38
C THR A 36 64.34 6.78 -4.98
N ALA A 37 64.84 5.72 -5.63
CA ALA A 37 64.01 4.67 -6.21
C ALA A 37 63.16 3.95 -5.16
N LYS A 38 63.72 3.66 -3.98
CA LYS A 38 62.98 3.05 -2.87
C LYS A 38 61.89 3.99 -2.33
N ALA A 39 62.22 5.27 -2.12
CA ALA A 39 61.25 6.26 -1.66
C ALA A 39 60.11 6.47 -2.67
N THR A 40 60.41 6.49 -3.98
CA THR A 40 59.37 6.58 -5.02
C THR A 40 58.50 5.34 -5.10
N ASN A 41 59.08 4.15 -4.86
CA ASN A 41 58.30 2.91 -4.84
C ASN A 41 57.35 2.88 -3.64
N GLU A 42 57.83 3.22 -2.44
CA GLU A 42 57.00 3.31 -1.23
C GLU A 42 55.89 4.37 -1.38
N ALA A 43 56.20 5.54 -1.93
CA ALA A 43 55.21 6.57 -2.23
C ALA A 43 54.18 6.11 -3.27
N GLY A 44 54.61 5.39 -4.31
CA GLY A 44 53.73 4.84 -5.34
C GLY A 44 52.78 3.78 -4.79
N LEU A 45 53.25 2.89 -3.92
CA LEU A 45 52.41 1.91 -3.23
C LEU A 45 51.39 2.58 -2.32
N ALA A 46 51.81 3.55 -1.50
CA ALA A 46 50.90 4.30 -0.64
C ALA A 46 49.83 5.06 -1.46
N GLN A 47 50.19 5.63 -2.60
CA GLN A 47 49.24 6.28 -3.50
C GLN A 47 48.27 5.27 -4.13
N ALA A 48 48.73 4.10 -4.54
CA ALA A 48 47.89 3.05 -5.09
C ALA A 48 46.90 2.49 -4.05
N GLU A 49 47.35 2.27 -2.81
CA GLU A 49 46.49 1.85 -1.69
C GLU A 49 45.44 2.91 -1.36
N ALA A 50 45.82 4.19 -1.32
CA ALA A 50 44.90 5.30 -1.10
C ALA A 50 43.88 5.46 -2.25
N ALA A 51 44.30 5.29 -3.50
CA ALA A 51 43.40 5.32 -4.65
C ALA A 51 42.42 4.14 -4.63
N TYR A 52 42.90 2.95 -4.24
CA TYR A 52 42.07 1.76 -4.11
C TYR A 52 41.03 1.89 -2.99
N SER A 53 41.41 2.39 -1.81
CA SER A 53 40.48 2.62 -0.71
C SER A 53 39.44 3.69 -1.06
N ALA A 54 39.86 4.79 -1.68
CA ALA A 54 38.95 5.82 -2.17
C ALA A 54 37.97 5.28 -3.23
N ALA A 55 38.43 4.42 -4.14
CA ALA A 55 37.57 3.76 -5.12
C ALA A 55 36.57 2.81 -4.46
N LEU A 56 36.99 2.02 -3.47
CA LEU A 56 36.09 1.14 -2.71
C LEU A 56 35.03 1.94 -1.94
N ASP A 57 35.41 3.04 -1.31
CA ASP A 57 34.49 3.91 -0.58
C ASP A 57 33.50 4.60 -1.53
N ALA A 58 33.95 5.01 -2.72
CA ALA A 58 33.08 5.53 -3.77
C ALA A 58 32.06 4.48 -4.24
N VAL A 59 32.49 3.24 -4.50
CA VAL A 59 31.58 2.14 -4.89
C VAL A 59 30.58 1.79 -3.79
N ARG A 60 31.01 1.80 -2.52
CA ARG A 60 30.10 1.59 -1.38
C ARG A 60 29.08 2.70 -1.26
N ALA A 61 29.51 3.96 -1.41
CA ALA A 61 28.61 5.11 -1.39
C ALA A 61 27.60 5.06 -2.54
N GLU A 62 28.04 4.70 -3.75
CA GLU A 62 27.19 4.54 -4.93
C GLU A 62 26.19 3.39 -4.76
N SER A 63 26.63 2.22 -4.31
CA SER A 63 25.76 1.06 -4.05
C SER A 63 24.68 1.38 -3.00
N ASN A 64 25.06 2.07 -1.92
CA ASN A 64 24.12 2.51 -0.90
C ASN A 64 23.11 3.52 -1.45
N ALA A 65 23.56 4.50 -2.25
CA ALA A 65 22.68 5.48 -2.88
C ALA A 65 21.68 4.81 -3.85
N ALA A 66 22.16 3.86 -4.66
CA ALA A 66 21.33 3.08 -5.59
C ALA A 66 20.29 2.24 -4.83
N HIS A 67 20.69 1.57 -3.76
CA HIS A 67 19.78 0.77 -2.93
C HIS A 67 18.68 1.66 -2.28
N LEU A 68 19.04 2.83 -1.75
CA LEU A 68 18.06 3.79 -1.21
C LEU A 68 17.11 4.33 -2.29
N GLN A 69 17.59 4.55 -3.51
CA GLN A 69 16.73 4.94 -4.62
C GLN A 69 15.76 3.83 -5.02
N TRP A 70 16.24 2.59 -5.10
CA TRP A 70 15.42 1.42 -5.40
C TRP A 70 14.31 1.21 -4.36
N ARG A 71 14.65 1.24 -3.06
CA ARG A 71 13.66 1.13 -1.97
C ARG A 71 12.58 2.20 -2.06
N ARG A 72 12.96 3.47 -2.29
CA ARG A 72 11.98 4.56 -2.45
C ARG A 72 11.06 4.36 -3.64
N SER A 73 11.56 3.78 -4.74
CA SER A 73 10.73 3.49 -5.91
C SER A 73 9.67 2.45 -5.59
N ILE A 74 10.07 1.35 -4.95
CA ILE A 74 9.15 0.28 -4.52
C ILE A 74 8.11 0.82 -3.55
N GLN A 75 8.53 1.56 -2.52
CA GLN A 75 7.61 2.14 -1.54
C GLN A 75 6.59 3.07 -2.21
N ARG A 76 7.03 3.93 -3.13
CA ARG A 76 6.11 4.82 -3.86
C ARG A 76 5.08 4.03 -4.67
N GLU A 77 5.51 2.98 -5.36
CA GLU A 77 4.63 2.12 -6.16
C GLU A 77 3.64 1.36 -5.28
N ALA A 78 4.10 0.78 -4.16
CA ALA A 78 3.25 0.10 -3.19
C ALA A 78 2.19 1.05 -2.60
N TYR A 79 2.59 2.25 -2.17
CA TYR A 79 1.67 3.23 -1.59
C TYR A 79 0.62 3.71 -2.59
N ALA A 80 1.01 3.95 -3.84
CA ALA A 80 0.09 4.34 -4.90
C ALA A 80 -0.90 3.20 -5.23
N SER A 81 -0.40 1.97 -5.33
CA SER A 81 -1.22 0.79 -5.64
C SER A 81 -2.24 0.51 -4.54
N PHE A 82 -1.84 0.66 -3.27
CA PHE A 82 -2.71 0.54 -2.12
C PHE A 82 -3.85 1.56 -2.11
N LEU A 83 -3.54 2.86 -2.31
CA LEU A 83 -4.57 3.90 -2.38
C LEU A 83 -5.55 3.66 -3.54
N LEU A 84 -5.05 3.22 -4.69
CA LEU A 84 -5.89 2.86 -5.83
C LEU A 84 -6.79 1.65 -5.52
N ALA A 85 -6.25 0.61 -4.88
CA ALA A 85 -7.02 -0.57 -4.50
C ALA A 85 -8.12 -0.22 -3.51
N ALA A 86 -7.83 0.62 -2.52
CA ALA A 86 -8.80 1.05 -1.52
C ALA A 86 -9.95 1.87 -2.12
N ASN A 87 -9.64 2.82 -3.00
CA ASN A 87 -10.66 3.59 -3.71
C ASN A 87 -11.51 2.70 -4.62
N ARG A 88 -10.90 1.70 -5.28
CA ARG A 88 -11.64 0.72 -6.08
C ARG A 88 -12.64 -0.09 -5.27
N VAL A 89 -12.36 -0.45 -4.00
CA VAL A 89 -13.34 -1.15 -3.15
C VAL A 89 -14.60 -0.30 -2.99
N LYS A 90 -14.44 1.00 -2.68
CA LYS A 90 -15.55 1.92 -2.51
C LYS A 90 -16.32 2.13 -3.82
N GLU A 91 -15.61 2.47 -4.90
CA GLU A 91 -16.23 2.68 -6.23
C GLU A 91 -16.99 1.45 -6.72
N ARG A 92 -16.41 0.25 -6.56
CA ARG A 92 -17.05 -1.01 -6.97
C ARG A 92 -18.24 -1.35 -6.09
N GLY A 93 -18.14 -1.12 -4.78
CA GLY A 93 -19.27 -1.34 -3.87
C GLY A 93 -20.43 -0.39 -4.15
N GLU A 94 -20.17 0.90 -4.34
CA GLU A 94 -21.20 1.91 -4.68
C GLU A 94 -21.85 1.59 -6.03
N ARG A 95 -21.05 1.26 -7.05
CA ARG A 95 -21.57 0.84 -8.34
C ARG A 95 -22.40 -0.43 -8.25
N PHE A 96 -21.97 -1.39 -7.43
CA PHE A 96 -22.72 -2.62 -7.20
C PHE A 96 -24.11 -2.34 -6.59
N VAL A 97 -24.22 -1.38 -5.66
CA VAL A 97 -25.53 -0.95 -5.14
C VAL A 97 -26.38 -0.32 -6.24
N MET A 98 -25.81 0.60 -7.02
CA MET A 98 -26.54 1.28 -8.10
C MET A 98 -27.05 0.32 -9.18
N ASP A 99 -26.20 -0.60 -9.63
CA ASP A 99 -26.55 -1.55 -10.68
C ASP A 99 -27.65 -2.52 -10.22
N ASN A 100 -27.77 -2.81 -8.91
CA ASN A 100 -28.78 -3.71 -8.33
C ASN A 100 -30.13 -3.04 -8.01
N ALA A 101 -30.28 -1.73 -8.23
CA ALA A 101 -31.59 -1.10 -8.21
C ALA A 101 -32.49 -1.63 -9.36
N ASP A 102 -31.87 -2.08 -10.45
CA ASP A 102 -32.54 -2.68 -11.60
C ASP A 102 -32.79 -4.20 -11.40
N ASP A 103 -33.68 -4.79 -12.19
CA ASP A 103 -34.03 -6.22 -12.11
C ASP A 103 -32.91 -7.13 -12.67
N LEU A 104 -31.79 -7.17 -11.95
CA LEU A 104 -30.65 -8.00 -12.30
C LEU A 104 -30.90 -9.48 -11.99
N SER A 105 -30.29 -10.34 -12.81
CA SER A 105 -30.31 -11.78 -12.57
C SER A 105 -29.51 -12.14 -11.32
N ALA A 106 -29.80 -13.30 -10.71
CA ALA A 106 -29.03 -13.79 -9.56
C ALA A 106 -27.53 -14.00 -9.90
N GLU A 107 -27.23 -14.34 -11.16
CA GLU A 107 -25.86 -14.48 -11.65
C GLU A 107 -25.10 -13.15 -11.62
N SER A 108 -25.75 -12.03 -11.99
CA SER A 108 -25.15 -10.70 -11.93
C SER A 108 -24.79 -10.29 -10.50
N ILE A 109 -25.59 -10.66 -9.50
CA ILE A 109 -25.26 -10.43 -8.08
C ILE A 109 -24.05 -11.22 -7.66
N SER A 110 -24.04 -12.53 -7.96
CA SER A 110 -22.91 -13.39 -7.61
C SER A 110 -21.61 -12.88 -8.25
N ALA A 111 -21.69 -12.42 -9.50
CA ALA A 111 -20.56 -11.82 -10.21
C ALA A 111 -20.11 -10.48 -9.57
N GLY A 112 -21.06 -9.61 -9.20
CA GLY A 112 -20.75 -8.34 -8.54
C GLY A 112 -20.12 -8.53 -7.16
N ARG A 113 -20.65 -9.47 -6.35
CA ARG A 113 -20.08 -9.87 -5.06
C ARG A 113 -18.66 -10.42 -5.21
N SER A 114 -18.47 -11.38 -6.12
CA SER A 114 -17.15 -11.95 -6.40
C SER A 114 -16.15 -10.89 -6.88
N THR A 115 -16.61 -9.90 -7.66
CA THR A 115 -15.78 -8.76 -8.08
C THR A 115 -15.36 -7.89 -6.91
N LEU A 116 -16.28 -7.59 -5.98
CA LEU A 116 -15.99 -6.82 -4.78
C LEU A 116 -15.02 -7.57 -3.85
N GLU A 117 -15.24 -8.86 -3.62
CA GLU A 117 -14.33 -9.73 -2.87
C GLU A 117 -12.93 -9.79 -3.49
N GLY A 118 -12.84 -9.92 -4.82
CA GLY A 118 -11.56 -9.86 -5.53
C GLY A 118 -10.85 -8.52 -5.37
N THR A 119 -11.60 -7.41 -5.33
CA THR A 119 -11.03 -6.07 -5.10
C THR A 119 -10.51 -5.93 -3.66
N ILE A 120 -11.22 -6.49 -2.67
CA ILE A 120 -10.75 -6.55 -1.28
C ILE A 120 -9.49 -7.42 -1.16
N ALA A 121 -9.41 -8.53 -1.88
CA ALA A 121 -8.22 -9.38 -1.90
C ALA A 121 -6.99 -8.63 -2.42
N ILE A 122 -7.14 -7.85 -3.50
CA ILE A 122 -6.08 -6.98 -4.04
C ILE A 122 -5.66 -5.90 -3.01
N LEU A 123 -6.63 -5.31 -2.30
CA LEU A 123 -6.34 -4.35 -1.23
C LEU A 123 -5.48 -5.00 -0.12
N LYS A 124 -5.83 -6.21 0.33
CA LYS A 124 -5.05 -6.96 1.32
C LYS A 124 -3.64 -7.30 0.82
N GLU A 125 -3.50 -7.71 -0.43
CA GLU A 125 -2.19 -7.99 -1.03
C GLU A 125 -1.30 -6.74 -1.00
N THR A 126 -1.82 -5.59 -1.43
CA THR A 126 -1.06 -4.33 -1.41
C THR A 126 -0.76 -3.84 0.02
N GLN A 127 -1.65 -4.09 0.99
CA GLN A 127 -1.36 -3.85 2.41
C GLN A 127 -0.19 -4.73 2.89
N THR A 128 -0.16 -6.02 2.56
CA THR A 128 0.93 -6.92 2.97
C THR A 128 2.28 -6.44 2.44
N ILE A 129 2.35 -5.91 1.22
CA ILE A 129 3.58 -5.31 0.68
C ILE A 129 4.03 -4.12 1.54
N ILE A 130 3.09 -3.27 1.98
CA ILE A 130 3.38 -2.13 2.85
C ILE A 130 3.86 -2.57 4.24
N GLU A 131 3.29 -3.64 4.79
CA GLU A 131 3.73 -4.21 6.08
C GLU A 131 5.14 -4.81 6.01
N LEU A 132 5.53 -5.36 4.86
CA LEU A 132 6.85 -5.94 4.67
C LEU A 132 7.95 -4.89 4.37
N GLU A 133 7.62 -3.86 3.61
CA GLU A 133 8.61 -2.90 3.06
C GLU A 133 8.54 -1.50 3.68
N GLY A 134 7.42 -1.17 4.32
CA GLY A 134 7.12 0.13 4.90
C GLY A 134 7.46 0.22 6.39
N PRO A 135 7.70 1.43 6.92
CA PRO A 135 7.81 1.62 8.36
C PRO A 135 6.45 1.41 9.06
N ASP A 136 6.48 1.02 10.34
CA ASP A 136 5.26 0.80 11.15
C ASP A 136 4.31 2.00 11.16
N SER A 137 4.85 3.22 11.05
CA SER A 137 4.09 4.47 11.00
C SER A 137 3.21 4.60 9.74
N VAL A 138 3.54 3.88 8.67
CA VAL A 138 2.75 3.80 7.43
C VAL A 138 1.89 2.53 7.42
N ALA A 139 2.43 1.40 7.90
CA ALA A 139 1.73 0.13 7.94
C ALA A 139 0.48 0.15 8.85
N GLY A 140 0.57 0.77 10.03
CA GLY A 140 -0.56 0.88 10.97
C GLY A 140 -1.81 1.54 10.35
N PRO A 141 -1.71 2.77 9.81
CA PRO A 141 -2.80 3.42 9.09
C PRO A 141 -3.31 2.63 7.88
N ALA A 142 -2.43 1.93 7.14
CA ALA A 142 -2.84 1.08 6.03
C ALA A 142 -3.75 -0.07 6.50
N ALA A 143 -3.38 -0.75 7.59
CA ALA A 143 -4.18 -1.83 8.17
C ALA A 143 -5.54 -1.33 8.71
N GLU A 144 -5.58 -0.16 9.35
CA GLU A 144 -6.84 0.49 9.78
C GLU A 144 -7.75 0.80 8.58
N MET A 145 -7.17 1.34 7.50
CA MET A 145 -7.88 1.67 6.27
C MET A 145 -8.42 0.43 5.55
N THR A 146 -7.64 -0.65 5.48
CA THR A 146 -8.10 -1.94 4.92
C THR A 146 -9.28 -2.50 5.70
N ARG A 147 -9.21 -2.55 7.03
CA ARG A 147 -10.32 -3.03 7.87
C ARG A 147 -11.59 -2.19 7.65
N ALA A 148 -11.43 -0.87 7.58
CA ALA A 148 -12.55 0.03 7.31
C ALA A 148 -13.15 -0.21 5.91
N ALA A 149 -12.32 -0.38 4.88
CA ALA A 149 -12.74 -0.68 3.52
C ALA A 149 -13.47 -2.03 3.41
N GLU A 150 -13.02 -3.06 4.14
CA GLU A 150 -13.71 -4.35 4.24
C GLU A 150 -15.12 -4.19 4.82
N MET A 151 -15.26 -3.44 5.91
CA MET A 151 -16.57 -3.16 6.51
C MET A 151 -17.48 -2.38 5.56
N ILE A 152 -16.95 -1.37 4.87
CA ILE A 152 -17.67 -0.62 3.83
C ILE A 152 -18.14 -1.58 2.72
N GLY A 153 -17.24 -2.41 2.20
CA GLY A 153 -17.57 -3.41 1.18
C GLY A 153 -18.64 -4.40 1.62
N TYR A 154 -18.57 -4.88 2.86
CA TYR A 154 -19.59 -5.76 3.45
C TYR A 154 -20.98 -5.09 3.44
N TYR A 155 -21.09 -3.87 3.95
CA TYR A 155 -22.37 -3.17 4.02
C TYR A 155 -22.90 -2.76 2.63
N LEU A 156 -22.02 -2.37 1.70
CA LEU A 156 -22.43 -2.09 0.32
C LEU A 156 -22.94 -3.36 -0.39
N SER A 157 -22.31 -4.51 -0.16
CA SER A 157 -22.82 -5.78 -0.67
C SER A 157 -24.20 -6.12 -0.10
N LYS A 158 -24.42 -5.89 1.20
CA LYS A 158 -25.73 -6.09 1.84
C LYS A 158 -26.77 -5.12 1.31
N GLN A 159 -26.40 -3.86 1.11
CA GLN A 159 -27.27 -2.84 0.53
C GLN A 159 -27.72 -3.21 -0.87
N ALA A 160 -26.82 -3.72 -1.72
CA ALA A 160 -27.18 -4.12 -3.09
C ALA A 160 -28.26 -5.21 -3.10
N ILE A 161 -28.17 -6.20 -2.20
CA ILE A 161 -29.17 -7.26 -2.05
C ILE A 161 -30.50 -6.69 -1.55
N TYR A 162 -30.43 -5.79 -0.55
CA TYR A 162 -31.59 -5.09 0.00
C TYR A 162 -32.32 -4.29 -1.07
N GLU A 163 -31.62 -3.46 -1.86
CA GLU A 163 -32.21 -2.63 -2.92
C GLU A 163 -32.88 -3.47 -4.01
N ARG A 164 -32.27 -4.59 -4.41
CA ARG A 164 -32.90 -5.50 -5.36
C ARG A 164 -34.18 -6.10 -4.79
N ALA A 165 -34.11 -6.63 -3.58
CA ALA A 165 -35.26 -7.25 -2.92
C ALA A 165 -36.41 -6.25 -2.77
N TRP A 166 -36.07 -5.01 -2.38
CA TRP A 166 -37.00 -3.90 -2.30
C TRP A 166 -37.62 -3.54 -3.65
N GLY A 167 -36.79 -3.44 -4.70
CA GLY A 167 -37.24 -3.17 -6.06
C GLY A 167 -38.19 -4.24 -6.59
N LYS A 168 -37.96 -5.52 -6.27
CA LYS A 168 -38.88 -6.62 -6.64
C LYS A 168 -40.25 -6.48 -5.98
N ILE A 169 -40.29 -6.13 -4.69
CA ILE A 169 -41.56 -5.89 -3.98
C ILE A 169 -42.28 -4.68 -4.57
N GLY A 170 -41.56 -3.58 -4.84
CA GLY A 170 -42.14 -2.41 -5.51
C GLY A 170 -42.79 -2.76 -6.86
N ARG A 171 -42.11 -3.54 -7.70
CA ARG A 171 -42.65 -4.01 -8.99
C ARG A 171 -43.90 -4.89 -8.83
N LEU A 172 -43.99 -5.71 -7.78
CA LEU A 172 -45.19 -6.50 -7.50
C LEU A 172 -46.38 -5.61 -7.09
N MET A 173 -46.12 -4.55 -6.33
CA MET A 173 -47.15 -3.59 -5.94
C MET A 173 -47.68 -2.78 -7.13
N ASP A 174 -46.79 -2.45 -8.08
CA ASP A 174 -47.14 -1.75 -9.32
C ASP A 174 -47.76 -2.66 -10.39
N GLY A 175 -47.74 -3.98 -10.18
CA GLY A 175 -48.21 -4.98 -11.14
C GLY A 175 -49.74 -4.98 -11.34
N GLU A 176 -50.18 -5.46 -12.50
CA GLU A 176 -51.59 -5.52 -12.89
C GLU A 176 -52.38 -6.66 -12.21
N LEU A 177 -51.69 -7.67 -11.66
CA LEU A 177 -52.32 -8.84 -11.04
C LEU A 177 -52.75 -8.52 -9.60
N PRO A 178 -54.07 -8.44 -9.30
CA PRO A 178 -54.56 -7.96 -8.00
C PRO A 178 -54.10 -8.83 -6.83
N ASP A 179 -54.04 -10.15 -7.02
CA ASP A 179 -53.64 -11.09 -5.96
C ASP A 179 -52.16 -10.90 -5.57
N MET A 180 -51.28 -10.68 -6.55
CA MET A 180 -49.85 -10.45 -6.30
C MET A 180 -49.61 -9.12 -5.61
N ARG A 181 -50.32 -8.09 -6.06
CA ARG A 181 -50.28 -6.77 -5.44
C ARG A 181 -50.75 -6.82 -3.99
N SER A 182 -51.87 -7.48 -3.72
CA SER A 182 -52.39 -7.63 -2.35
C SER A 182 -51.41 -8.39 -1.44
N ALA A 183 -50.78 -9.46 -1.94
CA ALA A 183 -49.76 -10.18 -1.17
C ALA A 183 -48.53 -9.31 -0.86
N ALA A 184 -48.08 -8.50 -1.83
CA ALA A 184 -46.97 -7.56 -1.64
C ALA A 184 -47.32 -6.44 -0.64
N GLU A 185 -48.53 -5.89 -0.71
CA GLU A 185 -49.05 -4.88 0.23
C GLU A 185 -49.09 -5.44 1.67
N ILE A 186 -49.60 -6.66 1.88
CA ILE A 186 -49.63 -7.33 3.20
C ILE A 186 -48.21 -7.56 3.73
N PHE A 187 -47.29 -7.99 2.87
CA PHE A 187 -45.90 -8.18 3.25
C PHE A 187 -45.23 -6.85 3.66
N MET A 188 -45.52 -5.79 2.91
CA MET A 188 -45.05 -4.44 3.21
C MET A 188 -45.59 -3.89 4.53
N GLU A 189 -46.87 -4.06 4.81
CA GLU A 189 -47.48 -3.69 6.09
C GLU A 189 -46.81 -4.43 7.25
N SER A 190 -46.54 -5.73 7.06
CA SER A 190 -45.85 -6.55 8.07
C SER A 190 -44.42 -6.03 8.36
N LEU A 191 -43.67 -5.64 7.32
CA LEU A 191 -42.33 -5.05 7.47
C LEU A 191 -42.38 -3.69 8.20
N ILE A 192 -43.38 -2.86 7.89
CA ILE A 192 -43.62 -1.59 8.58
C ILE A 192 -43.91 -1.84 10.06
N ASP A 193 -44.77 -2.80 10.39
CA ASP A 193 -45.07 -3.15 11.78
C ASP A 193 -43.81 -3.65 12.52
N LEU A 194 -42.99 -4.49 11.87
CA LEU A 194 -41.71 -4.93 12.44
C LEU A 194 -40.77 -3.75 12.78
N SER A 195 -40.68 -2.74 11.90
CA SER A 195 -39.84 -1.55 12.12
C SER A 195 -40.30 -0.69 13.30
N ARG A 196 -41.62 -0.64 13.56
CA ARG A 196 -42.20 0.13 14.68
C ARG A 196 -41.78 -0.44 16.02
N PHE A 197 -41.77 -1.76 16.16
CA PHE A 197 -41.41 -2.41 17.43
C PHE A 197 -39.93 -2.25 17.78
N ARG A 198 -39.03 -2.15 16.78
CA ARG A 198 -37.59 -1.98 17.03
C ARG A 198 -37.11 -0.55 17.16
N SER A 199 -37.78 0.41 16.52
CA SER A 199 -37.43 1.83 16.67
C SER A 199 -37.57 2.34 18.11
N ASN A 200 -38.50 1.74 18.88
CA ASN A 200 -38.74 2.06 20.28
C ASN A 200 -37.68 1.47 21.24
N ASP A 201 -36.81 0.58 20.78
CA ASP A 201 -35.85 -0.17 21.61
C ASP A 201 -34.48 0.53 21.74
N SER A 202 -34.35 1.75 21.22
CA SER A 202 -33.07 2.49 21.22
C SER A 202 -32.67 3.04 22.60
N SER A 203 -33.54 2.99 23.62
CA SER A 203 -33.27 3.50 24.97
C SER A 203 -32.78 2.47 26.00
N GLY A 204 -32.48 1.23 25.59
CA GLY A 204 -31.93 0.18 26.45
C GLY A 204 -32.71 -1.12 26.32
N PRO A 205 -32.15 -2.26 26.75
CA PRO A 205 -32.75 -3.58 26.59
C PRO A 205 -33.96 -3.71 27.52
N ASP A 206 -35.09 -3.16 27.10
CA ASP A 206 -36.36 -3.36 27.76
C ASP A 206 -36.89 -4.72 27.27
N GLU A 207 -36.58 -5.78 28.04
CA GLU A 207 -36.99 -7.16 27.73
C GLU A 207 -38.50 -7.31 27.49
N SER A 208 -39.31 -6.31 27.86
CA SER A 208 -40.76 -6.30 27.69
C SER A 208 -41.24 -6.30 26.23
N ASN A 209 -40.46 -5.79 25.27
CA ASN A 209 -40.87 -5.74 23.84
C ASN A 209 -40.41 -6.96 23.02
N ALA A 210 -39.60 -7.85 23.60
CA ALA A 210 -39.10 -9.05 22.93
C ALA A 210 -40.19 -10.01 22.37
N PRO A 211 -41.34 -10.25 23.03
CA PRO A 211 -42.37 -11.13 22.48
C PRO A 211 -43.08 -10.52 21.27
N GLU A 212 -43.38 -9.22 21.28
CA GLU A 212 -44.05 -8.51 20.20
C GLU A 212 -43.18 -8.46 18.94
N ALA A 213 -41.88 -8.18 19.09
CA ALA A 213 -40.93 -8.22 17.98
C ALA A 213 -40.83 -9.62 17.33
N ARG A 214 -40.89 -10.69 18.13
CA ARG A 214 -40.89 -12.08 17.62
C ARG A 214 -42.21 -12.44 16.92
N GLU A 215 -43.32 -11.85 17.34
CA GLU A 215 -44.61 -12.02 16.67
C GLU A 215 -44.64 -11.28 15.33
N ALA A 216 -44.20 -10.02 15.30
CA ALA A 216 -44.07 -9.24 14.06
C ALA A 216 -43.12 -9.92 13.05
N GLN A 217 -41.99 -10.47 13.51
CA GLN A 217 -41.08 -11.22 12.64
C GLN A 217 -41.74 -12.51 12.09
N ARG A 218 -42.56 -13.20 12.89
CA ARG A 218 -43.32 -14.37 12.43
C ARG A 218 -44.38 -13.95 11.40
N ALA A 219 -45.09 -12.85 11.62
CA ALA A 219 -46.03 -12.29 10.66
C ALA A 219 -45.36 -11.96 9.32
N CYS A 220 -44.18 -11.32 9.34
CA CYS A 220 -43.39 -11.06 8.13
C CYS A 220 -43.03 -12.36 7.39
N ARG A 221 -42.66 -13.43 8.11
CA ARG A 221 -42.33 -14.73 7.51
C ARG A 221 -43.55 -15.41 6.90
N GLU A 222 -44.72 -15.31 7.53
CA GLU A 222 -45.95 -15.84 6.94
C GLU A 222 -46.41 -15.03 5.71
N ALA A 223 -46.36 -13.70 5.79
CA ALA A 223 -46.65 -12.84 4.64
C ALA A 223 -45.66 -13.06 3.49
N GLY A 224 -44.38 -13.28 3.78
CA GLY A 224 -43.37 -13.62 2.80
C GLY A 224 -43.65 -14.95 2.07
N LYS A 225 -44.24 -15.95 2.75
CA LYS A 225 -44.65 -17.22 2.12
C LYS A 225 -45.87 -17.06 1.19
N ALA A 226 -46.67 -16.01 1.38
CA ALA A 226 -47.82 -15.71 0.53
C ALA A 226 -47.41 -15.04 -0.80
N LEU A 227 -46.17 -14.56 -0.91
CA LEU A 227 -45.62 -14.05 -2.18
C LEU A 227 -45.51 -15.19 -3.21
N PRO A 228 -45.56 -14.87 -4.51
CA PRO A 228 -45.33 -15.85 -5.56
C PRO A 228 -43.99 -16.59 -5.35
N PRO A 229 -43.94 -17.91 -5.65
CA PRO A 229 -42.72 -18.68 -5.46
C PRO A 229 -41.60 -18.12 -6.35
N GLY A 230 -40.42 -17.93 -5.75
CA GLY A 230 -39.26 -17.38 -6.44
C GLY A 230 -39.22 -15.86 -6.55
N THR A 231 -40.18 -15.13 -5.97
CA THR A 231 -40.09 -13.66 -5.87
C THR A 231 -38.81 -13.25 -5.14
N LEU A 232 -38.65 -13.70 -3.90
CA LEU A 232 -37.46 -13.44 -3.09
C LEU A 232 -36.73 -14.76 -2.82
N ASP A 233 -35.42 -14.75 -3.00
CA ASP A 233 -34.58 -15.80 -2.44
C ASP A 233 -34.40 -15.62 -0.92
N HIS A 234 -33.77 -16.60 -0.27
CA HIS A 234 -33.57 -16.57 1.17
C HIS A 234 -32.71 -15.37 1.63
N GLU A 235 -31.69 -15.01 0.85
CA GLU A 235 -30.77 -13.93 1.20
C GLU A 235 -31.43 -12.56 1.04
N GLU A 236 -32.20 -12.36 -0.03
CA GLU A 236 -33.03 -11.19 -0.27
C GLU A 236 -34.08 -10.98 0.83
N PHE A 237 -34.76 -12.06 1.21
CA PHE A 237 -35.76 -12.02 2.27
C PHE A 237 -35.15 -11.64 3.62
N GLU A 238 -34.02 -12.25 4.00
CA GLU A 238 -33.33 -11.89 5.25
C GLU A 238 -32.74 -10.47 5.19
N ALA A 239 -32.25 -10.01 4.03
CA ALA A 239 -31.78 -8.63 3.86
C ALA A 239 -32.90 -7.60 4.06
N LEU A 240 -34.12 -7.87 3.56
CA LEU A 240 -35.28 -7.02 3.83
C LEU A 240 -35.66 -7.01 5.30
N LEU A 241 -35.70 -8.18 5.95
CA LEU A 241 -35.98 -8.25 7.39
C LEU A 241 -34.95 -7.46 8.19
N GLU A 242 -33.65 -7.62 7.90
CA GLU A 242 -32.57 -6.92 8.60
C GLU A 242 -32.65 -5.39 8.37
N GLY A 243 -32.88 -4.99 7.12
CA GLY A 243 -32.97 -3.58 6.71
C GLY A 243 -34.15 -2.84 7.32
N TRP A 244 -35.33 -3.48 7.41
CA TRP A 244 -36.52 -2.88 8.04
C TRP A 244 -36.51 -2.94 9.55
N ALA A 245 -35.87 -3.97 10.11
CA ALA A 245 -35.77 -4.13 11.55
C ALA A 245 -34.76 -3.16 12.19
N SER A 246 -33.71 -2.79 11.48
CA SER A 246 -32.71 -1.85 11.99
C SER A 246 -32.80 -0.54 11.21
N HIS A 247 -32.07 -0.46 10.10
CA HIS A 247 -32.10 0.56 9.07
C HIS A 247 -31.55 -0.10 7.80
N PRO A 248 -31.69 0.50 6.60
CA PRO A 248 -30.96 0.04 5.42
C PRO A 248 -29.47 -0.19 5.75
N PRO A 249 -28.81 -1.24 5.24
CA PRO A 249 -27.43 -1.57 5.60
C PRO A 249 -26.43 -0.39 5.60
N THR A 250 -26.54 0.56 4.67
CA THR A 250 -25.69 1.76 4.61
C THR A 250 -26.07 2.86 5.63
N SER A 251 -27.21 2.75 6.28
CA SER A 251 -27.63 3.61 7.38
C SER A 251 -27.21 3.08 8.76
N HIS A 252 -26.58 1.91 8.82
CA HIS A 252 -26.08 1.34 10.07
C HIS A 252 -24.93 2.19 10.64
N SER A 253 -24.89 2.40 11.96
CA SER A 253 -23.84 3.19 12.64
C SER A 253 -22.44 2.69 12.30
N SER A 254 -22.25 1.36 12.26
CA SER A 254 -20.98 0.74 11.89
C SER A 254 -20.52 1.06 10.46
N TYR A 255 -21.44 1.30 9.51
CA TYR A 255 -21.05 1.76 8.17
C TYR A 255 -20.52 3.20 8.22
N PHE A 256 -21.21 4.09 8.95
CA PHE A 256 -20.75 5.46 9.14
C PHE A 256 -19.42 5.54 9.89
N ASP A 257 -19.25 4.72 10.93
CA ASP A 257 -18.02 4.62 11.70
C ASP A 257 -16.88 4.08 10.82
N ALA A 258 -17.13 3.05 10.01
CA ALA A 258 -16.15 2.54 9.04
C ALA A 258 -15.79 3.60 7.99
N SER A 259 -16.77 4.33 7.45
CA SER A 259 -16.54 5.42 6.50
C SER A 259 -15.72 6.56 7.12
N ARG A 260 -16.02 6.95 8.36
CA ARG A 260 -15.21 7.94 9.11
C ARG A 260 -13.79 7.42 9.33
N GLN A 261 -13.65 6.20 9.83
CA GLN A 261 -12.36 5.56 10.09
C GLN A 261 -11.51 5.45 8.82
N PHE A 262 -12.13 5.11 7.68
CA PHE A 262 -11.47 5.05 6.39
C PHE A 262 -10.84 6.40 6.04
N ASN A 263 -11.62 7.48 6.09
CA ASN A 263 -11.15 8.83 5.76
C ASN A 263 -10.05 9.30 6.72
N GLU A 264 -10.20 9.04 8.03
CA GLU A 264 -9.17 9.38 9.02
C GLU A 264 -7.87 8.61 8.77
N SER A 265 -7.98 7.32 8.47
CA SER A 265 -6.84 6.43 8.21
C SER A 265 -6.14 6.80 6.89
N GLU A 266 -6.89 7.19 5.86
CA GLU A 266 -6.34 7.69 4.60
C GLU A 266 -5.50 8.96 4.84
N ILE A 267 -6.01 9.92 5.61
CA ILE A 267 -5.26 11.15 5.94
C ILE A 267 -3.96 10.82 6.69
N LYS A 268 -4.03 9.93 7.69
CA LYS A 268 -2.86 9.47 8.45
C LYS A 268 -1.85 8.76 7.55
N PHE A 269 -2.32 7.84 6.70
CA PHE A 269 -1.52 7.08 5.75
C PHE A 269 -0.79 8.01 4.78
N VAL A 270 -1.51 8.90 4.09
CA VAL A 270 -0.93 9.85 3.13
C VAL A 270 0.09 10.77 3.81
N ARG A 271 -0.18 11.22 5.03
CA ARG A 271 0.78 12.02 5.81
C ARG A 271 2.05 11.23 6.12
N ALA A 272 1.91 10.02 6.65
CA ALA A 272 3.04 9.15 6.99
C ALA A 272 3.87 8.79 5.75
N ALA A 273 3.21 8.41 4.65
CA ALA A 273 3.85 8.10 3.37
C ALA A 273 4.63 9.29 2.81
N LYS A 274 4.08 10.51 2.89
CA LYS A 274 4.80 11.73 2.48
C LYS A 274 6.04 11.98 3.33
N ILE A 275 5.94 11.83 4.66
CA ILE A 275 7.09 12.00 5.56
C ILE A 275 8.19 11.01 5.19
N GLU A 276 7.85 9.73 5.02
CA GLU A 276 8.81 8.67 4.68
C GLU A 276 9.50 8.92 3.33
N LEU A 277 8.72 9.27 2.30
CA LEU A 277 9.25 9.56 0.96
C LEU A 277 10.10 10.84 0.91
N HIS A 278 9.90 11.79 1.83
CA HIS A 278 10.69 13.03 1.90
C HIS A 278 11.89 12.93 2.85
N ALA A 279 11.82 12.16 3.93
CA ALA A 279 12.91 11.97 4.89
C ALA A 279 14.16 11.35 4.24
N THR A 280 13.97 10.55 3.20
CA THR A 280 15.04 9.91 2.43
C THR A 280 15.61 10.77 1.30
N ARG A 281 15.25 12.06 1.22
CA ARG A 281 15.95 12.99 0.30
C ARG A 281 17.27 13.41 0.96
N PRO A 282 18.43 12.99 0.43
CA PRO A 282 19.71 13.41 0.98
C PRO A 282 19.76 14.95 0.99
N GLN A 283 20.15 15.54 2.12
CA GLN A 283 20.47 16.97 2.24
C GLN A 283 21.77 17.31 1.47
N SER A 284 21.90 16.83 0.25
CA SER A 284 22.98 17.19 -0.66
C SER A 284 22.64 18.56 -1.25
N ALA A 285 23.48 19.56 -0.94
CA ALA A 285 23.55 20.90 -1.56
C ALA A 285 22.91 22.11 -0.84
N SER A 286 23.03 22.22 0.50
CA SER A 286 22.91 23.55 1.16
C SER A 286 24.18 24.05 1.84
N ARG A 287 25.33 23.39 1.63
CA ARG A 287 26.64 23.84 2.16
C ARG A 287 27.73 23.70 1.10
N SER A 288 27.82 24.68 0.22
CA SER A 288 29.07 25.09 -0.40
C SER A 288 28.96 26.60 -0.71
N ASN A 289 29.28 27.40 0.29
CA ASN A 289 29.94 28.70 0.12
C ASN A 289 31.44 28.44 0.14
#